data_AF-A0A433D1E3-F1
#
_entry.id   AF-A0A433D1E3-F1
#
_cell.length_a   1.000
_cell.length_b   1.000
_cell.length_c   1.000
_cell.angle_alpha   90.00
_cell.angle_beta   90.00
_cell.angle_gamma   90.00
#
_symmetry.space_group_name_H-M   'P 1'
#
loop_
_entity.id
_entity.type
_entity.pdbx_description
1 polymer ?
#
loop_
_entity_poly.entity_id
_entity_poly.type
_entity_poly.pdbx_seq_one_letter_code
_entity_poly.pdbx_strand_id
1 'polypeptide(L)'
;MKHPDNQPPITQTGQKWISDALRENLPDLITTTPNITCSDWVDYPLFMVMRWDINNVYHIHEDFLQTYLGYSVMDLDADDTELIFLDNDPDVSNKRANAIWKSVFSRRSNKKVGNSLDTIRTLRDLANATTPGARYLCLRSATFGLHAGLTTLSRQVAVSTECPSSPVLRAFADFMLTRLGLPPVYDTIPNEPTASATSILSISQYALSSDLRDAEITPLLERFPFTNLSEPPLIITFSSRVATVKGPVERQITNEKALLSAMLTAIREKFQKEHITKPFIFRRIDFAKVHLIREQIAILRESDVLVGAHGAAFVYSLYMPRWGGVVELQHPSRMYNFHFENIAKLTGREYSVLPIGDPVMNINDVVAQTVNIVAKVLTKRAQVEGGN
;
A
#
# COMPACT_ATOMS: atom_id res chain seq x y z
N MET A 1 -9.99 -17.57 -18.57
CA MET A 1 -11.43 -17.36 -18.28
C MET A 1 -11.94 -18.46 -17.37
N LYS A 2 -12.08 -18.14 -16.09
CA LYS A 2 -12.97 -18.72 -15.08
C LYS A 2 -12.93 -17.73 -13.93
N HIS A 3 -13.91 -16.83 -13.85
CA HIS A 3 -14.18 -16.08 -12.63
C HIS A 3 -14.67 -17.09 -11.60
N PRO A 4 -13.99 -17.29 -10.46
CA PRO A 4 -14.63 -17.94 -9.33
C PRO A 4 -15.43 -16.86 -8.61
N ASP A 5 -16.76 -16.99 -8.69
CA ASP A 5 -17.77 -16.32 -7.87
C ASP A 5 -17.65 -16.67 -6.37
N ASN A 6 -16.45 -16.54 -5.82
CA ASN A 6 -16.18 -16.63 -4.38
C ASN A 6 -15.66 -15.29 -3.85
N GLN A 7 -16.22 -14.18 -4.37
CA GLN A 7 -16.26 -12.99 -3.53
C GLN A 7 -17.19 -13.31 -2.36
N PRO A 8 -16.78 -13.09 -1.10
CA PRO A 8 -17.75 -13.05 -0.01
C PRO A 8 -18.87 -12.09 -0.46
N PRO A 9 -20.15 -12.37 -0.13
CA PRO A 9 -21.22 -11.47 -0.53
C PRO A 9 -20.79 -10.09 -0.10
N ILE A 10 -20.63 -9.18 -1.07
CA ILE A 10 -20.45 -7.75 -0.81
C ILE A 10 -21.53 -7.47 0.22
N THR A 11 -21.14 -7.20 1.46
CA THR A 11 -22.08 -6.83 2.50
C THR A 11 -22.65 -5.51 2.03
N GLN A 12 -23.72 -5.62 1.23
CA GLN A 12 -24.46 -4.54 0.60
C GLN A 12 -25.07 -3.59 1.64
N THR A 13 -24.75 -3.73 2.92
CA THR A 13 -25.47 -3.08 4.00
C THR A 13 -25.30 -1.57 3.97
N GLY A 14 -24.12 -1.03 3.63
CA GLY A 14 -23.90 0.42 3.59
C GLY A 14 -24.49 1.10 2.34
N GLN A 15 -24.10 0.63 1.15
CA GLN A 15 -24.57 1.21 -0.12
C GLN A 15 -26.06 0.96 -0.37
N LYS A 16 -26.57 -0.23 -0.02
CA LYS A 16 -28.00 -0.52 -0.12
C LYS A 16 -28.76 0.30 0.91
N TRP A 17 -28.28 0.45 2.15
CA TRP A 17 -28.94 1.34 3.13
C TRP A 17 -28.97 2.79 2.66
N ILE A 18 -27.87 3.37 2.14
CA ILE A 18 -27.90 4.74 1.60
C ILE A 18 -28.85 4.82 0.40
N SER A 19 -28.77 3.87 -0.53
CA SER A 19 -29.65 3.83 -1.71
C SER A 19 -31.12 3.66 -1.33
N ASP A 20 -31.42 2.79 -0.38
CA ASP A 20 -32.77 2.54 0.12
C ASP A 20 -33.26 3.76 0.89
N ALA A 21 -32.46 4.33 1.80
CA ALA A 21 -32.81 5.55 2.53
C ALA A 21 -33.04 6.72 1.58
N LEU A 22 -32.24 6.89 0.53
CA LEU A 22 -32.50 7.88 -0.52
C LEU A 22 -33.79 7.55 -1.27
N ARG A 23 -34.01 6.31 -1.73
CA ARG A 23 -35.21 5.91 -2.48
C ARG A 23 -36.51 5.96 -1.68
N GLU A 24 -36.48 5.55 -0.42
CA GLU A 24 -37.63 5.55 0.49
C GLU A 24 -38.04 6.97 0.85
N ASN A 25 -37.09 7.90 0.98
CA ASN A 25 -37.38 9.29 1.33
C ASN A 25 -37.49 10.23 0.13
N LEU A 26 -37.11 9.81 -1.09
CA LEU A 26 -37.19 10.62 -2.31
C LEU A 26 -38.62 11.09 -2.68
N PRO A 27 -39.68 10.27 -2.55
CA PRO A 27 -41.05 10.70 -2.81
C PRO A 27 -41.53 11.81 -1.85
N ASP A 28 -41.14 11.73 -0.58
CA ASP A 28 -41.51 12.72 0.46
C ASP A 28 -40.62 13.98 0.40
N LEU A 29 -39.33 13.84 0.07
CA LEU A 29 -38.38 14.96 -0.10
C LEU A 29 -38.75 15.91 -1.24
N ILE A 30 -39.43 15.42 -2.28
CA ILE A 30 -39.84 16.21 -3.46
C ILE A 30 -41.17 16.95 -3.21
N THR A 31 -41.99 16.53 -2.26
CA THR A 31 -43.36 17.03 -2.12
C THR A 31 -43.63 17.82 -0.83
N THR A 32 -42.90 17.54 0.26
CA THR A 32 -42.84 18.40 1.45
C THR A 32 -41.51 18.14 2.13
N THR A 33 -40.58 19.11 2.16
CA THR A 33 -39.47 19.02 3.11
C THR A 33 -40.08 19.09 4.52
N PRO A 34 -40.11 18.01 5.31
CA PRO A 34 -40.43 18.18 6.72
C PRO A 34 -39.43 19.18 7.27
N ASN A 35 -39.87 20.14 8.09
CA ASN A 35 -38.96 21.01 8.82
C ASN A 35 -38.15 20.13 9.80
N ILE A 36 -37.06 19.54 9.30
CA ILE A 36 -36.15 18.72 10.10
C ILE A 36 -35.53 19.66 11.12
N THR A 37 -35.99 19.56 12.36
CA THR A 37 -35.40 20.29 13.47
C THR A 37 -34.29 19.42 14.04
N CYS A 38 -33.06 19.80 13.74
CA CYS A 38 -31.87 19.11 14.21
C CYS A 38 -31.77 19.22 15.73
N SER A 39 -31.73 18.08 16.41
CA SER A 39 -31.55 18.02 17.87
C SER A 39 -30.07 18.09 18.27
N ASP A 40 -29.18 17.75 17.33
CA ASP A 40 -27.73 17.82 17.53
C ASP A 40 -27.03 18.02 16.18
N TRP A 41 -25.80 18.53 16.21
CA TRP A 41 -25.02 18.88 15.02
C TRP A 41 -23.59 18.34 15.07
N VAL A 42 -23.14 17.85 13.91
CA VAL A 42 -21.72 17.65 13.63
C VAL A 42 -21.20 18.84 12.84
N ASP A 43 -20.44 19.69 13.52
CA ASP A 43 -19.97 20.98 12.99
C ASP A 43 -18.61 20.91 12.26
N TYR A 44 -18.16 19.71 11.89
CA TYR A 44 -16.89 19.49 11.18
C TYR A 44 -17.09 18.53 10.00
N PRO A 45 -16.18 18.54 9.00
CA PRO A 45 -16.32 17.66 7.84
C PRO A 45 -16.25 16.18 8.23
N LEU A 46 -17.18 15.40 7.68
CA LEU A 46 -17.15 13.95 7.74
C LEU A 46 -16.80 13.37 6.37
N PHE A 47 -15.90 12.40 6.33
CA PHE A 47 -15.67 11.57 5.16
C PHE A 47 -16.02 10.12 5.49
N MET A 48 -17.01 9.59 4.77
CA MET A 48 -17.58 8.28 5.02
C MET A 48 -16.96 7.25 4.09
N VAL A 49 -16.35 6.20 4.64
CA VAL A 49 -15.63 5.17 3.89
C VAL A 49 -16.35 3.84 4.02
N MET A 50 -16.61 3.19 2.88
CA MET A 50 -16.97 1.77 2.86
C MET A 50 -15.76 0.99 2.33
N ARG A 51 -15.10 0.23 3.20
CA ARG A 51 -13.90 -0.52 2.84
C ARG A 51 -14.25 -1.74 2.00
N TRP A 52 -13.41 -2.09 1.03
CA TRP A 52 -13.67 -3.22 0.13
C TRP A 52 -13.22 -4.57 0.71
N ASP A 53 -11.92 -4.81 0.78
CA ASP A 53 -11.33 -6.03 1.37
C ASP A 53 -10.21 -5.62 2.31
N ILE A 54 -10.54 -5.62 3.59
CA ILE A 54 -9.63 -5.18 4.64
C ILE A 54 -8.50 -6.17 4.91
N ASN A 55 -8.54 -7.41 4.39
CA ASN A 55 -7.50 -8.42 4.63
C ASN A 55 -6.44 -8.44 3.54
N ASN A 56 -6.73 -7.80 2.41
CA ASN A 56 -5.84 -7.75 1.27
C ASN A 56 -5.24 -6.36 1.14
N VAL A 57 -3.94 -6.23 1.44
CA VAL A 57 -3.25 -4.93 1.40
C VAL A 57 -3.35 -4.23 0.05
N TYR A 58 -3.56 -4.96 -1.05
CA TYR A 58 -3.84 -4.35 -2.35
C TYR A 58 -5.15 -3.56 -2.33
N HIS A 59 -6.25 -4.18 -1.88
CA HIS A 59 -7.56 -3.55 -1.82
C HIS A 59 -7.61 -2.42 -0.78
N ILE A 60 -6.87 -2.56 0.32
CA ILE A 60 -6.70 -1.46 1.29
C ILE A 60 -6.07 -0.22 0.63
N HIS A 61 -5.10 -0.40 -0.29
CA HIS A 61 -4.50 0.74 -1.01
C HIS A 61 -5.45 1.35 -2.04
N GLU A 62 -6.39 0.58 -2.58
CA GLU A 62 -7.46 1.11 -3.42
C GLU A 62 -8.39 2.00 -2.58
N ASP A 63 -8.72 1.59 -1.36
CA ASP A 63 -9.50 2.42 -0.42
C ASP A 63 -8.73 3.71 -0.05
N PHE A 64 -7.41 3.61 0.19
CA PHE A 64 -6.57 4.78 0.46
C PHE A 64 -6.50 5.74 -0.73
N LEU A 65 -6.28 5.23 -1.95
CA LEU A 65 -6.24 6.06 -3.15
C LEU A 65 -7.58 6.74 -3.41
N GLN A 66 -8.69 6.00 -3.23
CA GLN A 66 -10.03 6.56 -3.39
C GLN A 66 -10.31 7.67 -2.36
N THR A 67 -9.85 7.50 -1.12
CA THR A 67 -9.98 8.52 -0.08
C THR A 67 -9.13 9.74 -0.39
N TYR A 68 -7.88 9.55 -0.82
CA TYR A 68 -7.00 10.63 -1.27
C TYR A 68 -7.61 11.45 -2.42
N LEU A 69 -8.20 10.78 -3.41
CA LEU A 69 -8.92 11.45 -4.50
C LEU A 69 -10.13 12.22 -3.99
N GLY A 70 -10.89 11.63 -3.05
CA GLY A 70 -12.00 12.31 -2.39
C GLY A 70 -11.56 13.59 -1.69
N TYR A 71 -10.46 13.54 -0.93
CA TYR A 71 -9.89 14.71 -0.25
C TYR A 71 -9.44 15.78 -1.24
N SER A 72 -8.79 15.36 -2.33
CA SER A 72 -8.28 16.27 -3.35
C SER A 72 -9.41 17.00 -4.10
N VAL A 73 -10.52 16.30 -4.39
CA VAL A 73 -11.65 16.87 -5.14
C VAL A 73 -12.55 17.74 -4.27
N MET A 74 -12.73 17.34 -3.01
CA MET A 74 -13.63 18.00 -2.06
C MET A 74 -12.92 19.05 -1.20
N ASP A 75 -11.62 19.25 -1.42
CA ASP A 75 -10.77 20.18 -0.65
C ASP A 75 -10.84 19.94 0.87
N LEU A 76 -10.68 18.66 1.25
CA LEU A 76 -10.75 18.23 2.66
C LEU A 76 -9.36 18.16 3.28
N ASP A 77 -9.26 18.60 4.53
CA ASP A 77 -8.04 18.49 5.34
C ASP A 77 -8.12 17.28 6.29
N ALA A 78 -7.13 16.42 6.24
CA ALA A 78 -7.03 15.26 7.13
C ALA A 78 -6.89 15.63 8.62
N ASP A 79 -6.54 16.87 8.96
CA ASP A 79 -6.39 17.35 10.33
C ASP A 79 -7.72 17.86 10.91
N ASP A 80 -8.67 18.28 10.08
CA ASP A 80 -10.00 18.76 10.49
C ASP A 80 -11.16 17.80 10.15
N THR A 81 -10.93 16.87 9.23
CA THR A 81 -11.92 15.91 8.73
C THR A 81 -11.92 14.64 9.57
N GLU A 82 -13.12 14.20 9.95
CA GLU A 82 -13.32 12.92 10.63
C GLU A 82 -13.70 11.82 9.65
N LEU A 83 -12.98 10.70 9.72
CA LEU A 83 -13.35 9.49 8.99
C LEU A 83 -14.39 8.68 9.75
N ILE A 84 -15.45 8.29 9.03
CA ILE A 84 -16.52 7.42 9.52
C ILE A 84 -16.60 6.19 8.63
N PHE A 85 -16.43 5.01 9.22
CA PHE A 85 -16.55 3.75 8.51
C PHE A 85 -18.01 3.29 8.45
N LEU A 86 -18.43 2.90 7.25
CA LEU A 86 -19.79 2.47 6.94
C LEU A 86 -19.96 0.95 6.96
N ASP A 87 -18.85 0.20 6.97
CA ASP A 87 -18.89 -1.24 7.13
C ASP A 87 -19.07 -1.64 8.61
N ASN A 88 -19.54 -2.86 8.82
CA ASN A 88 -19.83 -3.40 10.15
C ASN A 88 -18.65 -4.19 10.73
N ASP A 89 -17.41 -3.99 10.25
CA ASP A 89 -16.28 -4.78 10.73
C ASP A 89 -15.83 -4.30 12.12
N PRO A 90 -16.02 -5.12 13.17
CA PRO A 90 -15.62 -4.75 14.51
C PRO A 90 -14.09 -4.83 14.58
N ASP A 91 -13.41 -3.68 14.56
CA ASP A 91 -12.07 -3.26 15.06
C ASP A 91 -10.93 -4.31 15.34
N VAL A 92 -11.09 -5.56 14.93
CA VAL A 92 -10.45 -6.75 15.51
C VAL A 92 -9.81 -7.61 14.42
N SER A 93 -10.39 -7.66 13.23
CA SER A 93 -9.96 -8.59 12.18
C SER A 93 -8.68 -8.14 11.44
N ASN A 94 -8.47 -6.83 11.23
CA ASN A 94 -7.23 -6.32 10.64
C ASN A 94 -6.78 -4.93 11.14
N LYS A 95 -6.19 -4.90 12.34
CA LYS A 95 -5.56 -3.70 12.93
C LYS A 95 -4.40 -3.12 12.12
N ARG A 96 -3.88 -3.84 11.11
CA ARG A 96 -2.67 -3.45 10.38
C ARG A 96 -2.83 -2.14 9.63
N ALA A 97 -4.07 -1.79 9.26
CA ALA A 97 -4.42 -0.59 8.50
C ALA A 97 -5.04 0.54 9.36
N ASN A 98 -5.53 0.26 10.56
CA ASN A 98 -6.27 1.24 11.38
C ASN A 98 -5.42 2.48 11.69
N ALA A 99 -4.17 2.24 12.12
CA ALA A 99 -3.21 3.30 12.38
C ALA A 99 -2.95 4.18 11.14
N ILE A 100 -3.03 3.62 9.92
CA ILE A 100 -2.87 4.39 8.67
C ILE A 100 -4.06 5.32 8.47
N TRP A 101 -5.28 4.81 8.57
CA TRP A 101 -6.49 5.63 8.45
C TRP A 101 -6.47 6.84 9.38
N LYS A 102 -6.09 6.62 10.65
CA LYS A 102 -5.99 7.70 11.64
C LYS A 102 -4.85 8.66 11.32
N SER A 103 -3.63 8.16 11.11
CA SER A 103 -2.44 9.00 10.95
C SER A 103 -2.41 9.78 9.63
N VAL A 104 -2.94 9.18 8.56
CA VAL A 104 -2.90 9.77 7.22
C VAL A 104 -4.11 10.63 6.95
N PHE A 105 -5.31 10.10 7.21
CA PHE A 105 -6.55 10.69 6.71
C PHE A 105 -7.43 11.33 7.81
N SER A 106 -7.21 11.08 9.09
CA SER A 106 -8.05 11.68 10.14
C SER A 106 -7.34 11.86 11.47
N ARG A 107 -6.54 12.92 11.59
CA ARG A 107 -5.83 13.28 12.84
C ARG A 107 -6.73 13.97 13.87
N ARG A 108 -7.93 14.39 13.46
CA ARG A 108 -8.92 14.96 14.37
C ARG A 108 -9.16 14.04 15.57
N SER A 109 -8.77 14.49 16.76
CA SER A 109 -8.99 13.75 18.00
C SER A 109 -10.34 14.12 18.60
N ASN A 110 -11.22 13.15 18.86
CA ASN A 110 -12.41 13.39 19.67
C ASN A 110 -12.07 13.13 21.14
N LYS A 111 -12.03 14.18 21.97
CA LYS A 111 -11.66 14.07 23.40
C LYS A 111 -12.55 13.11 24.21
N LYS A 112 -13.74 12.75 23.73
CA LYS A 112 -14.69 11.85 24.41
C LYS A 112 -14.49 10.36 24.11
N VAL A 113 -13.79 10.01 23.03
CA VAL A 113 -13.58 8.63 22.58
C VAL A 113 -12.07 8.48 22.46
N GLY A 114 -11.45 7.73 23.36
CA GLY A 114 -10.00 7.76 23.61
C GLY A 114 -9.10 7.82 22.36
N ASN A 115 -7.93 8.44 22.51
CA ASN A 115 -6.99 8.75 21.40
C ASN A 115 -6.15 7.56 20.92
N SER A 116 -6.67 6.33 20.94
CA SER A 116 -5.89 5.21 20.38
C SER A 116 -5.78 5.36 18.86
N LEU A 117 -4.58 5.18 18.32
CA LEU A 117 -4.32 5.22 16.87
C LEU A 117 -5.07 4.12 16.10
N ASP A 118 -5.49 3.06 16.80
CA ASP A 118 -6.17 1.92 16.21
C ASP A 118 -7.70 2.07 16.20
N THR A 119 -8.26 3.09 16.85
CA THR A 119 -9.72 3.23 16.97
C THR A 119 -10.35 3.70 15.66
N ILE A 120 -11.14 2.82 15.07
CA ILE A 120 -12.06 3.11 13.98
C ILE A 120 -13.35 3.68 14.56
N ARG A 121 -13.90 4.75 13.95
CA ARG A 121 -15.23 5.25 14.27
C ARG A 121 -16.23 4.85 13.19
N THR A 122 -17.38 4.36 13.61
CA THR A 122 -18.49 3.96 12.76
C THR A 122 -19.65 4.96 12.86
N LEU A 123 -20.68 4.79 12.02
CA LEU A 123 -21.93 5.53 12.18
C LEU A 123 -22.57 5.32 13.56
N ARG A 124 -22.39 4.14 14.18
CA ARG A 124 -22.89 3.86 15.52
C ARG A 124 -22.18 4.71 16.57
N ASP A 125 -20.86 4.87 16.45
CA ASP A 125 -20.08 5.71 17.37
C ASP A 125 -20.42 7.19 17.19
N LEU A 126 -20.82 7.59 15.99
CA LEU A 126 -21.34 8.93 15.73
C LEU A 126 -22.70 9.13 16.40
N ALA A 127 -23.64 8.19 16.24
CA ALA A 127 -24.94 8.23 16.88
C ALA A 127 -24.85 8.20 18.42
N ASN A 128 -23.96 7.39 18.98
CA ASN A 128 -23.75 7.30 20.43
C ASN A 128 -23.08 8.54 21.02
N ALA A 129 -22.36 9.33 20.22
CA ALA A 129 -21.72 10.56 20.67
C ALA A 129 -22.70 11.75 20.77
N THR A 130 -23.93 11.58 20.26
CA THR A 130 -24.97 12.61 20.31
C THR A 130 -25.53 12.81 21.71
N THR A 131 -26.15 13.97 21.92
CA THR A 131 -26.84 14.32 23.16
C THR A 131 -27.93 13.29 23.48
N PRO A 132 -28.00 12.76 24.73
CA PRO A 132 -29.03 11.80 25.10
C PRO A 132 -30.44 12.30 24.78
N GLY A 133 -31.21 11.52 24.04
CA GLY A 133 -32.55 11.89 23.58
C GLY A 133 -32.58 12.70 22.27
N ALA A 134 -31.44 12.97 21.63
CA ALA A 134 -31.39 13.51 20.29
C ALA A 134 -32.05 12.54 19.29
N ARG A 135 -32.97 13.07 18.48
CA ARG A 135 -33.76 12.30 17.50
C ARG A 135 -33.22 12.42 16.09
N TYR A 136 -32.65 13.58 15.75
CA TYR A 136 -32.06 13.89 14.46
C TYR A 136 -30.67 14.50 14.66
N LEU A 137 -29.65 13.74 14.26
CA LEU A 137 -28.29 14.24 14.12
C LEU A 137 -28.12 14.84 12.73
N CYS A 138 -27.81 16.13 12.66
CA CYS A 138 -27.55 16.80 11.40
C CYS A 138 -26.05 16.99 11.17
N LEU A 139 -25.64 16.89 9.91
CA LEU A 139 -24.25 16.98 9.49
C LEU A 139 -24.07 18.26 8.70
N ARG A 140 -23.12 19.12 9.08
CA ARG A 140 -22.82 20.32 8.29
C ARG A 140 -22.17 19.99 6.95
N SER A 141 -21.30 18.99 6.96
CA SER A 141 -20.61 18.52 5.77
C SER A 141 -20.38 17.01 5.89
N ALA A 142 -20.85 16.27 4.88
CA ALA A 142 -20.68 14.83 4.79
C ALA A 142 -20.34 14.45 3.35
N THR A 143 -19.17 13.88 3.17
CA THR A 143 -18.70 13.34 1.90
C THR A 143 -18.76 11.82 1.95
N PHE A 144 -19.28 11.20 0.90
CA PHE A 144 -19.38 9.74 0.80
C PHE A 144 -18.35 9.22 -0.19
N GLY A 145 -17.43 8.41 0.29
CA GLY A 145 -16.44 7.74 -0.53
C GLY A 145 -17.08 6.79 -1.52
N LEU A 146 -16.52 6.73 -2.73
CA LEU A 146 -16.91 5.74 -3.73
C LEU A 146 -16.20 4.41 -3.46
N HIS A 147 -16.63 3.36 -4.15
CA HIS A 147 -16.01 2.05 -4.04
C HIS A 147 -14.57 2.05 -4.61
N ALA A 148 -13.63 1.50 -3.85
CA ALA A 148 -12.20 1.37 -4.21
C ALA A 148 -11.93 0.76 -5.59
N GLY A 149 -12.78 -0.17 -6.02
CA GLY A 149 -12.76 -0.80 -7.35
C GLY A 149 -12.85 0.17 -8.54
N LEU A 150 -13.11 1.47 -8.32
CA LEU A 150 -13.15 2.49 -9.36
C LEU A 150 -11.80 3.17 -9.59
N THR A 151 -10.81 2.93 -8.74
CA THR A 151 -9.50 3.58 -8.83
C THR A 151 -8.67 3.07 -10.00
N THR A 152 -7.61 3.80 -10.33
CA THR A 152 -6.63 3.41 -11.36
C THR A 152 -5.87 2.13 -11.02
N LEU A 153 -5.85 1.73 -9.74
CA LEU A 153 -5.29 0.44 -9.32
C LEU A 153 -6.19 -0.72 -9.81
N SER A 154 -7.50 -0.61 -9.68
CA SER A 154 -8.43 -1.69 -10.04
C SER A 154 -8.75 -1.78 -11.53
N ARG A 155 -8.80 -0.64 -12.23
CA ARG A 155 -9.34 -0.59 -13.60
C ARG A 155 -8.43 -1.18 -14.68
N GLN A 156 -7.16 -1.42 -14.39
CA GLN A 156 -6.19 -1.88 -15.38
C GLN A 156 -5.77 -3.34 -15.18
N VAL A 157 -6.60 -4.18 -14.55
CA VAL A 157 -6.23 -5.60 -14.32
C VAL A 157 -6.10 -6.39 -15.62
N ALA A 158 -6.91 -6.10 -16.64
CA ALA A 158 -7.03 -6.92 -17.85
C ALA A 158 -6.11 -6.51 -19.01
N VAL A 159 -5.52 -5.32 -18.96
CA VAL A 159 -4.71 -4.76 -20.05
C VAL A 159 -3.51 -4.01 -19.47
N SER A 160 -2.34 -4.24 -20.08
CA SER A 160 -1.14 -3.46 -19.77
C SER A 160 -1.29 -2.01 -20.24
N THR A 161 -0.93 -1.06 -19.40
CA THR A 161 -0.96 0.36 -19.71
C THR A 161 0.28 0.76 -20.50
N GLU A 162 0.09 1.66 -21.46
CA GLU A 162 1.19 2.33 -22.17
C GLU A 162 1.59 3.64 -21.48
N CYS A 163 0.79 4.13 -20.53
CA CYS A 163 1.00 5.41 -19.87
C CYS A 163 2.17 5.32 -18.88
N PRO A 164 3.28 6.04 -19.12
CA PRO A 164 4.29 6.19 -18.09
C PRO A 164 3.84 7.28 -17.10
N SER A 165 4.27 7.19 -15.85
CA SER A 165 4.38 8.37 -14.98
C SER A 165 3.07 9.13 -14.68
N SER A 166 2.03 8.46 -14.17
CA SER A 166 0.81 9.06 -13.63
C SER A 166 1.09 10.07 -12.50
N PRO A 167 0.74 11.37 -12.69
CA PRO A 167 0.85 12.37 -11.63
C PRO A 167 0.01 12.03 -10.40
N VAL A 168 -1.17 11.42 -10.61
CA VAL A 168 -2.09 11.05 -9.53
C VAL A 168 -1.47 10.00 -8.61
N LEU A 169 -0.87 8.94 -9.16
CA LEU A 169 -0.24 7.90 -8.33
C LEU A 169 1.03 8.39 -7.64
N ARG A 170 1.78 9.30 -8.27
CA ARG A 170 2.97 9.90 -7.67
C ARG A 170 2.61 10.81 -6.49
N ALA A 171 1.63 11.69 -6.68
CA ALA A 171 1.14 12.56 -5.63
C ALA A 171 0.52 11.76 -4.48
N PHE A 172 -0.25 10.70 -4.79
CA PHE A 172 -0.75 9.77 -3.79
C PHE A 172 0.39 9.10 -2.99
N ALA A 173 1.44 8.61 -3.66
CA ALA A 173 2.57 7.99 -2.99
C ALA A 173 3.30 8.96 -2.05
N ASP A 174 3.60 10.18 -2.50
CA ASP A 174 4.26 11.20 -1.67
C ASP A 174 3.36 11.69 -0.53
N PHE A 175 2.04 11.83 -0.76
CA PHE A 175 1.06 12.15 0.29
C PHE A 175 1.09 11.10 1.40
N MET A 176 0.99 9.82 1.04
CA MET A 176 1.06 8.71 2.00
C MET A 176 2.39 8.73 2.76
N LEU A 177 3.53 8.83 2.07
CA LEU A 177 4.85 8.85 2.69
C LEU A 177 4.99 10.01 3.68
N THR A 178 4.64 11.22 3.25
CA THR A 178 4.75 12.44 4.07
C THR A 178 3.90 12.32 5.33
N ARG A 179 2.64 11.89 5.20
CA ARG A 179 1.72 11.75 6.34
C ARG A 179 2.13 10.63 7.30
N LEU A 180 2.88 9.64 6.82
CA LEU A 180 3.48 8.57 7.63
C LEU A 180 4.85 8.94 8.24
N GLY A 181 5.34 10.16 7.99
CA GLY A 181 6.66 10.62 8.43
C GLY A 181 7.79 9.86 7.73
N LEU A 182 7.59 9.48 6.47
CA LEU A 182 8.57 8.84 5.60
C LEU A 182 8.99 9.82 4.49
N PRO A 183 10.26 9.80 4.03
CA PRO A 183 10.70 10.71 2.98
C PRO A 183 10.00 10.42 1.64
N PRO A 184 9.50 11.44 0.93
CA PRO A 184 8.86 11.29 -0.38
C PRO A 184 9.85 10.74 -1.43
N VAL A 185 9.32 10.38 -2.60
CA VAL A 185 10.10 9.79 -3.71
C VAL A 185 10.01 10.56 -5.03
N TYR A 186 8.98 11.41 -5.22
CA TYR A 186 8.75 12.16 -6.46
C TYR A 186 8.87 13.69 -6.34
N ASP A 187 9.10 14.23 -5.14
CA ASP A 187 9.18 15.68 -4.88
C ASP A 187 7.90 16.44 -5.30
N THR A 188 6.73 15.78 -5.24
CA THR A 188 5.46 16.34 -5.75
C THR A 188 4.77 17.32 -4.80
N ILE A 189 5.25 17.44 -3.56
CA ILE A 189 4.71 18.35 -2.56
C ILE A 189 5.67 19.54 -2.44
N PRO A 190 5.24 20.79 -2.72
CA PRO A 190 6.10 21.95 -2.59
C PRO A 190 6.50 22.15 -1.13
N ASN A 191 7.81 22.11 -0.85
CA ASN A 191 8.51 22.55 0.37
C ASN A 191 7.62 22.95 1.57
N GLU A 192 6.89 22.00 2.16
CA GLU A 192 6.70 22.05 3.59
C GLU A 192 8.10 21.89 4.19
N PRO A 193 8.50 22.72 5.19
CA PRO A 193 9.76 22.49 5.88
C PRO A 193 9.67 21.06 6.38
N THR A 194 10.44 20.17 5.75
CA THR A 194 10.61 18.80 6.20
C THR A 194 10.88 18.95 7.68
N ALA A 195 9.92 18.49 8.50
CA ALA A 195 10.09 18.45 9.94
C ALA A 195 11.52 17.97 10.13
N SER A 196 12.32 18.83 10.77
CA SER A 196 13.78 18.79 10.84
C SER A 196 14.33 17.40 10.51
N ALA A 197 15.40 17.31 9.74
CA ALA A 197 16.18 16.10 9.52
C ALA A 197 16.71 15.42 10.82
N THR A 198 16.11 15.68 11.98
CA THR A 198 15.98 14.80 13.15
C THR A 198 15.60 13.38 12.71
N SER A 199 16.67 12.59 12.57
CA SER A 199 16.71 11.14 12.37
C SER A 199 15.72 10.64 11.32
N ILE A 200 16.08 10.81 10.04
CA ILE A 200 15.69 9.83 9.04
C ILE A 200 16.25 8.50 9.55
N LEU A 201 15.38 7.71 10.20
CA LEU A 201 15.69 6.32 10.55
C LEU A 201 15.83 5.58 9.22
N SER A 202 17.04 5.57 8.65
CA SER A 202 17.40 4.64 7.58
C SER A 202 17.19 3.22 8.10
N ILE A 203 16.88 2.24 7.25
CA ILE A 203 16.71 0.85 7.70
C ILE A 203 17.93 0.29 8.46
N SER A 204 19.13 0.89 8.35
CA SER A 204 20.24 0.58 9.26
C SER A 204 19.88 0.74 10.75
N GLN A 205 18.89 1.58 11.09
CA GLN A 205 18.33 1.75 12.42
C GLN A 205 17.03 0.93 12.64
N TYR A 206 16.19 0.72 11.62
CA TYR A 206 14.99 -0.12 11.75
C TYR A 206 15.29 -1.63 11.82
N ALA A 207 16.36 -2.11 11.19
CA ALA A 207 16.84 -3.50 11.29
C ALA A 207 17.16 -3.95 12.73
N LEU A 208 17.20 -3.01 13.68
CA LEU A 208 17.39 -3.24 15.11
C LEU A 208 16.08 -3.25 15.92
N SER A 209 14.94 -2.88 15.33
CA SER A 209 13.64 -2.96 16.00
C SER A 209 13.23 -4.43 16.23
N SER A 210 12.62 -4.70 17.38
CA SER A 210 12.24 -6.05 17.82
C SER A 210 11.35 -6.78 16.81
N ASP A 211 10.50 -6.05 16.11
CA ASP A 211 9.44 -6.62 15.26
C ASP A 211 9.98 -7.12 13.91
N LEU A 212 11.15 -6.63 13.48
CA LEU A 212 11.81 -7.09 12.25
C LEU A 212 12.63 -8.37 12.42
N ARG A 213 12.90 -8.80 13.66
CA ARG A 213 13.57 -10.07 13.95
C ARG A 213 12.68 -11.27 13.61
N ASP A 214 11.36 -11.12 13.69
CA ASP A 214 10.38 -12.18 13.44
C ASP A 214 9.93 -12.27 11.97
N ALA A 215 10.13 -11.20 11.18
CA ALA A 215 9.76 -11.13 9.77
C ALA A 215 10.68 -11.94 8.82
N GLU A 216 11.61 -12.74 9.38
CA GLU A 216 12.66 -13.46 8.65
C GLU A 216 13.40 -12.54 7.66
N ILE A 217 13.65 -11.29 8.06
CA ILE A 217 14.69 -10.47 7.43
C ILE A 217 16.01 -11.13 7.78
N THR A 218 16.33 -12.20 7.05
CA THR A 218 17.66 -12.77 7.01
C THR A 218 18.36 -11.97 5.93
N PRO A 219 19.21 -11.00 6.30
CA PRO A 219 20.10 -10.47 5.31
C PRO A 219 20.95 -11.65 4.86
N LEU A 220 20.97 -11.95 3.57
CA LEU A 220 22.02 -12.82 3.02
C LEU A 220 23.30 -11.96 2.92
N LEU A 221 23.70 -11.40 4.07
CA LEU A 221 24.84 -10.52 4.21
C LEU A 221 26.10 -11.38 4.20
N GLU A 222 26.95 -11.14 3.22
CA GLU A 222 28.37 -11.12 3.53
C GLU A 222 28.60 -10.06 4.59
N ARG A 223 29.47 -10.35 5.56
CA ARG A 223 29.86 -9.44 6.63
C ARG A 223 30.55 -8.20 6.04
N PHE A 224 29.78 -7.29 5.46
CA PHE A 224 30.25 -5.95 5.19
C PHE A 224 30.13 -5.18 6.51
N PRO A 225 31.24 -4.72 7.11
CA PRO A 225 31.15 -3.83 8.25
C PRO A 225 30.47 -2.53 7.76
N PHE A 226 29.20 -2.34 8.14
CA PHE A 226 28.39 -1.15 7.82
C PHE A 226 28.97 0.16 8.35
N THR A 227 30.11 0.12 9.04
CA THR A 227 30.74 1.25 9.70
C THR A 227 31.49 2.18 8.75
N ASN A 228 31.72 1.80 7.48
CA ASN A 228 32.47 2.61 6.49
C ASN A 228 31.92 2.49 5.05
N LEU A 229 30.62 2.71 4.84
CA LEU A 229 30.11 2.84 3.47
C LEU A 229 30.17 4.30 3.02
N SER A 230 30.98 4.59 2.00
CA SER A 230 31.03 5.90 1.34
C SER A 230 29.79 6.18 0.49
N GLU A 231 29.06 5.13 0.11
CA GLU A 231 27.83 5.21 -0.69
C GLU A 231 26.74 4.28 -0.12
N PRO A 232 25.46 4.69 -0.16
CA PRO A 232 24.35 3.84 0.25
C PRO A 232 24.22 2.60 -0.65
N PRO A 233 24.00 1.40 -0.08
CA PRO A 233 23.94 0.16 -0.85
C PRO A 233 22.72 0.10 -1.77
N LEU A 234 22.80 -0.76 -2.78
CA LEU A 234 21.65 -1.23 -3.55
C LEU A 234 20.85 -2.25 -2.70
N ILE A 235 19.55 -2.06 -2.52
CA ILE A 235 18.69 -2.94 -1.72
C ILE A 235 17.79 -3.77 -2.64
N ILE A 236 17.99 -5.08 -2.63
CA ILE A 236 17.20 -6.05 -3.37
C ILE A 236 16.36 -6.85 -2.36
N THR A 237 15.04 -6.74 -2.48
CA THR A 237 14.06 -7.37 -1.59
C THR A 237 13.35 -8.50 -2.30
N PHE A 238 13.44 -9.70 -1.76
CA PHE A 238 12.63 -10.85 -2.16
C PHE A 238 11.40 -10.97 -1.25
N SER A 239 10.20 -10.79 -1.81
CA SER A 239 8.93 -11.04 -1.17
C SER A 239 8.67 -12.54 -1.11
N SER A 240 8.95 -13.12 0.04
CA SER A 240 8.68 -14.51 0.40
C SER A 240 7.25 -14.64 0.93
N ARG A 241 6.72 -15.86 0.84
CA ARG A 241 5.55 -16.27 1.60
C ARG A 241 5.81 -17.69 2.06
N VAL A 242 5.98 -17.90 3.36
CA VAL A 242 6.30 -19.23 3.88
C VAL A 242 5.24 -20.22 3.39
N ALA A 243 5.71 -21.30 2.77
CA ALA A 243 4.84 -22.36 2.28
C ALA A 243 4.11 -23.02 3.45
N THR A 244 2.86 -22.62 3.69
CA THR A 244 1.96 -23.34 4.58
C THR A 244 1.21 -24.39 3.78
N VAL A 245 1.01 -25.58 4.34
CA VAL A 245 0.29 -26.72 3.73
C VAL A 245 -1.14 -26.37 3.23
N LYS A 246 -1.68 -25.22 3.65
CA LYS A 246 -3.03 -24.73 3.32
C LYS A 246 -3.04 -23.44 2.48
N GLY A 247 -1.90 -22.91 2.06
CA GLY A 247 -1.84 -21.65 1.31
C GLY A 247 -2.12 -21.85 -0.19
N PRO A 248 -2.57 -20.80 -0.90
CA PRO A 248 -2.70 -20.87 -2.36
C PRO A 248 -1.32 -21.06 -2.99
N VAL A 249 -1.15 -22.16 -3.74
CA VAL A 249 0.10 -22.55 -4.41
C VAL A 249 0.62 -21.41 -5.30
N GLU A 250 -0.28 -20.60 -5.87
CA GLU A 250 0.12 -19.51 -6.76
C GLU A 250 0.88 -18.35 -6.09
N ARG A 251 1.02 -18.38 -4.76
CA ARG A 251 1.69 -17.35 -3.96
C ARG A 251 2.89 -17.90 -3.16
N GLN A 252 3.28 -19.14 -3.39
CA GLN A 252 4.34 -19.84 -2.67
C GLN A 252 5.35 -20.40 -3.66
N ILE A 253 6.59 -20.56 -3.20
CA ILE A 253 7.68 -21.17 -3.99
C ILE A 253 8.33 -22.24 -3.12
N THR A 254 8.05 -23.51 -3.40
CA THR A 254 8.53 -24.65 -2.59
C THR A 254 10.05 -24.80 -2.63
N ASN A 255 10.69 -24.43 -3.74
CA ASN A 255 12.14 -24.44 -3.91
C ASN A 255 12.79 -23.05 -3.71
N GLU A 256 12.17 -22.16 -2.92
CA GLU A 256 12.61 -20.78 -2.72
C GLU A 256 14.08 -20.66 -2.29
N LYS A 257 14.57 -21.56 -1.41
CA LYS A 257 15.97 -21.57 -0.98
C LYS A 257 16.96 -21.74 -2.14
N ALA A 258 16.64 -22.62 -3.10
CA ALA A 258 17.47 -22.84 -4.27
C ALA A 258 17.46 -21.62 -5.20
N LEU A 259 16.28 -21.03 -5.42
CA LEU A 259 16.11 -19.80 -6.19
C LEU A 259 16.91 -18.63 -5.60
N LEU A 260 16.77 -18.37 -4.30
CA LEU A 260 17.50 -17.30 -3.59
C LEU A 260 19.01 -17.49 -3.67
N SER A 261 19.49 -18.73 -3.51
CA SER A 261 20.91 -19.04 -3.60
C SER A 261 21.45 -18.77 -5.02
N ALA A 262 20.71 -19.19 -6.05
CA ALA A 262 21.09 -18.95 -7.44
C ALA A 262 21.09 -17.45 -7.79
N MET A 263 20.07 -16.71 -7.35
CA MET A 263 19.99 -15.25 -7.54
C MET A 263 21.17 -14.53 -6.90
N LEU A 264 21.48 -14.86 -5.63
CA LEU A 264 22.59 -14.24 -4.92
C LEU A 264 23.93 -14.49 -5.62
N THR A 265 24.20 -15.73 -6.04
CA THR A 265 25.41 -16.08 -6.78
C THR A 265 25.52 -15.29 -8.09
N ALA A 266 24.46 -15.24 -8.89
CA ALA A 266 24.49 -14.56 -10.19
C ALA A 266 24.62 -13.04 -10.06
N ILE A 267 23.98 -12.43 -9.05
CA ILE A 267 24.14 -10.99 -8.77
C ILE A 267 25.61 -10.70 -8.39
N ARG A 268 26.24 -11.55 -7.55
CA ARG A 268 27.66 -11.41 -7.21
C ARG A 268 28.56 -11.52 -8.44
N GLU A 269 28.37 -12.55 -9.25
CA GLU A 269 29.15 -12.76 -10.47
C GLU A 269 29.01 -11.59 -11.43
N LYS A 270 27.80 -11.03 -11.57
CA LYS A 270 27.56 -9.83 -12.37
C LYS A 270 28.33 -8.63 -11.84
N PHE A 271 28.24 -8.36 -10.53
CA PHE A 271 28.94 -7.22 -9.91
C PHE A 271 30.45 -7.33 -10.06
N GLN A 272 31.00 -8.54 -9.88
CA GLN A 272 32.42 -8.81 -10.08
C GLN A 272 32.84 -8.63 -11.54
N LYS A 273 32.08 -9.20 -12.48
CA LYS A 273 32.36 -9.14 -13.92
C LYS A 273 32.31 -7.72 -14.48
N GLU A 274 31.40 -6.89 -13.98
CA GLU A 274 31.22 -5.50 -14.42
C GLU A 274 31.97 -4.48 -13.55
N HIS A 275 32.78 -4.96 -12.60
CA HIS A 275 33.54 -4.12 -11.68
C HIS A 275 32.67 -3.09 -10.93
N ILE A 276 31.44 -3.49 -10.59
CA ILE A 276 30.52 -2.66 -9.80
C ILE A 276 31.00 -2.66 -8.35
N THR A 277 31.47 -1.52 -7.88
CA THR A 277 32.00 -1.33 -6.51
C THR A 277 30.92 -0.99 -5.48
N LYS A 278 29.73 -0.58 -5.93
CA LYS A 278 28.61 -0.25 -5.04
C LYS A 278 28.17 -1.51 -4.26
N PRO A 279 28.11 -1.45 -2.91
CA PRO A 279 27.65 -2.59 -2.12
C PRO A 279 26.17 -2.87 -2.38
N PHE A 280 25.73 -4.12 -2.16
CA PHE A 280 24.32 -4.46 -2.21
C PHE A 280 23.88 -5.29 -1.00
N ILE A 281 22.59 -5.17 -0.65
CA ILE A 281 21.91 -5.97 0.36
C ILE A 281 20.87 -6.82 -0.36
N PHE A 282 20.98 -8.14 -0.22
CA PHE A 282 19.93 -9.06 -0.64
C PHE A 282 19.20 -9.57 0.60
N ARG A 283 17.90 -9.25 0.70
CA ARG A 283 17.07 -9.63 1.84
C ARG A 283 15.82 -10.36 1.39
N ARG A 284 15.37 -11.27 2.23
CA ARG A 284 14.12 -12.00 2.11
C ARG A 284 13.14 -11.46 3.15
N ILE A 285 11.87 -11.28 2.80
CA ILE A 285 10.84 -10.73 3.70
C ILE A 285 9.52 -11.45 3.49
N ASP A 286 8.87 -11.86 4.58
CA ASP A 286 7.45 -12.25 4.57
C ASP A 286 6.58 -11.09 5.09
N PHE A 287 5.95 -10.35 4.17
CA PHE A 287 5.08 -9.22 4.51
C PHE A 287 3.86 -9.61 5.34
N ALA A 288 3.46 -10.89 5.35
CA ALA A 288 2.38 -11.34 6.22
C ALA A 288 2.79 -11.33 7.69
N LYS A 289 4.10 -11.42 8.00
CA LYS A 289 4.66 -11.36 9.36
C LYS A 289 4.97 -9.95 9.84
N VAL A 290 5.10 -8.97 8.93
CA VAL A 290 5.25 -7.56 9.30
C VAL A 290 3.88 -7.01 9.71
N HIS A 291 3.70 -6.70 10.99
CA HIS A 291 2.37 -6.39 11.53
C HIS A 291 1.83 -5.05 11.04
N LEU A 292 2.64 -3.98 10.97
CA LEU A 292 2.14 -2.65 10.61
C LEU A 292 2.31 -2.36 9.12
N ILE A 293 1.27 -1.88 8.44
CA ILE A 293 1.36 -1.47 7.03
C ILE A 293 2.41 -0.37 6.84
N ARG A 294 2.56 0.55 7.81
CA ARG A 294 3.59 1.60 7.78
C ARG A 294 5.00 1.01 7.62
N GLU A 295 5.30 -0.08 8.34
CA GLU A 295 6.60 -0.75 8.26
C GLU A 295 6.79 -1.45 6.92
N GLN A 296 5.74 -2.07 6.39
CA GLN A 296 5.77 -2.67 5.05
C GLN A 296 6.05 -1.62 3.97
N ILE A 297 5.42 -0.45 4.07
CA ILE A 297 5.68 0.71 3.19
C ILE A 297 7.13 1.19 3.35
N ALA A 298 7.62 1.37 4.59
CA ALA A 298 8.98 1.83 4.85
C ALA A 298 10.03 0.87 4.27
N ILE A 299 9.82 -0.44 4.44
CA ILE A 299 10.67 -1.49 3.86
C ILE A 299 10.74 -1.32 2.33
N LEU A 300 9.60 -1.24 1.63
CA LEU A 300 9.63 -1.13 0.17
C LEU A 300 10.13 0.21 -0.33
N ARG A 301 9.89 1.31 0.41
CA ARG A 301 10.41 2.63 0.05
C ARG A 301 11.92 2.68 -0.06
N GLU A 302 12.63 1.83 0.67
CA GLU A 302 14.07 1.69 0.58
C GLU A 302 14.54 0.61 -0.41
N SER A 303 13.62 -0.19 -0.97
CA SER A 303 14.00 -1.26 -1.91
C SER A 303 14.24 -0.68 -3.30
N ASP A 304 15.43 -0.87 -3.84
CA ASP A 304 15.73 -0.55 -5.24
C ASP A 304 15.12 -1.60 -6.18
N VAL A 305 15.12 -2.87 -5.78
CA VAL A 305 14.53 -3.98 -6.55
C VAL A 305 13.59 -4.80 -5.67
N LEU A 306 12.38 -5.09 -6.17
CA LEU A 306 11.43 -6.03 -5.57
C LEU A 306 11.30 -7.25 -6.47
N VAL A 307 11.47 -8.45 -5.89
CA VAL A 307 11.27 -9.74 -6.58
C VAL A 307 10.33 -10.61 -5.77
N GLY A 308 9.48 -11.43 -6.41
CA GLY A 308 8.67 -12.40 -5.69
C GLY A 308 7.48 -12.94 -6.46
N ALA A 309 6.76 -13.87 -5.85
CA ALA A 309 5.52 -14.39 -6.42
C ALA A 309 4.42 -13.31 -6.45
N HIS A 310 3.58 -13.37 -7.49
CA HIS A 310 2.40 -12.52 -7.65
C HIS A 310 1.57 -12.49 -6.37
N GLY A 311 1.40 -11.30 -5.77
CA GLY A 311 0.68 -11.17 -4.52
C GLY A 311 0.54 -9.73 -4.07
N ALA A 312 -0.41 -9.50 -3.16
CA ALA A 312 -0.84 -8.17 -2.72
C ALA A 312 0.30 -7.23 -2.27
N ALA A 313 1.39 -7.76 -1.73
CA ALA A 313 2.55 -6.98 -1.30
C ALA A 313 3.22 -6.18 -2.45
N PHE A 314 3.00 -6.56 -3.71
CA PHE A 314 3.52 -5.79 -4.84
C PHE A 314 2.85 -4.41 -4.98
N VAL A 315 1.73 -4.15 -4.30
CA VAL A 315 1.15 -2.80 -4.21
C VAL A 315 2.13 -1.78 -3.61
N TYR A 316 3.00 -2.24 -2.70
CA TYR A 316 4.02 -1.40 -2.08
C TYR A 316 5.08 -0.92 -3.05
N SER A 317 5.15 -1.50 -4.26
CA SER A 317 5.98 -0.95 -5.33
C SER A 317 5.64 0.52 -5.61
N LEU A 318 4.42 0.98 -5.31
CA LEU A 318 4.01 2.40 -5.32
C LEU A 318 4.99 3.34 -4.61
N TYR A 319 5.68 2.86 -3.57
CA TYR A 319 6.52 3.67 -2.69
C TYR A 319 8.03 3.50 -2.91
N MET A 320 8.46 2.58 -3.77
CA MET A 320 9.90 2.37 -4.07
C MET A 320 10.57 3.65 -4.62
N PRO A 321 11.89 3.76 -4.66
CA PRO A 321 12.53 4.88 -5.34
C PRO A 321 12.12 4.99 -6.82
N ARG A 322 12.19 6.19 -7.40
CA ARG A 322 11.82 6.47 -8.80
C ARG A 322 12.66 5.69 -9.83
N TRP A 323 13.84 5.24 -9.43
CA TRP A 323 14.73 4.40 -10.23
C TRP A 323 14.48 2.90 -10.04
N GLY A 324 13.57 2.51 -9.15
CA GLY A 324 13.38 1.12 -8.73
C GLY A 324 12.84 0.20 -9.82
N GLY A 325 12.90 -1.10 -9.54
CA GLY A 325 12.47 -2.14 -10.48
C GLY A 325 11.77 -3.33 -9.82
N VAL A 326 10.85 -3.96 -10.54
CA VAL A 326 9.99 -5.05 -10.06
C VAL A 326 10.16 -6.27 -10.95
N VAL A 327 10.35 -7.45 -10.34
CA VAL A 327 10.35 -8.76 -10.99
C VAL A 327 9.22 -9.58 -10.39
N GLU A 328 8.14 -9.74 -11.15
CA GLU A 328 6.98 -10.52 -10.74
C GLU A 328 7.07 -11.95 -11.27
N LEU A 329 6.90 -12.91 -10.37
CA LEU A 329 6.79 -14.33 -10.72
C LEU A 329 5.31 -14.72 -10.71
N GLN A 330 4.74 -14.91 -11.88
CA GLN A 330 3.30 -15.06 -12.07
C GLN A 330 2.94 -16.52 -12.35
N HIS A 331 2.17 -17.15 -11.48
CA HIS A 331 1.64 -18.49 -11.72
C HIS A 331 0.65 -18.49 -12.91
N PRO A 332 0.53 -19.59 -13.70
CA PRO A 332 -0.43 -19.70 -14.81
C PRO A 332 -1.87 -19.27 -14.50
N SER A 333 -2.34 -19.51 -13.27
CA SER A 333 -3.69 -19.10 -12.83
C SER A 333 -3.89 -17.59 -12.69
N ARG A 334 -2.80 -16.81 -12.72
CA ARG A 334 -2.78 -15.34 -12.61
C ARG A 334 -2.27 -14.67 -13.88
N MET A 335 -2.00 -15.43 -14.95
CA MET A 335 -1.61 -14.87 -16.24
C MET A 335 -2.60 -13.81 -16.68
N TYR A 336 -2.07 -12.73 -17.25
CA TYR A 336 -2.83 -11.57 -17.71
C TYR A 336 -3.45 -10.73 -16.59
N ASN A 337 -2.96 -10.86 -15.35
CA ASN A 337 -3.22 -9.89 -14.31
C ASN A 337 -2.13 -8.81 -14.34
N PHE A 338 -2.46 -7.66 -14.94
CA PHE A 338 -1.51 -6.59 -15.24
C PHE A 338 -1.39 -5.53 -14.15
N HIS A 339 -2.06 -5.69 -13.00
CA HIS A 339 -2.12 -4.60 -12.01
C HIS A 339 -0.76 -4.12 -11.49
N PHE A 340 0.20 -5.01 -11.25
CA PHE A 340 1.52 -4.62 -10.76
C PHE A 340 2.42 -4.11 -11.87
N GLU A 341 2.30 -4.65 -13.09
CA GLU A 341 2.92 -4.05 -14.28
C GLU A 341 2.49 -2.59 -14.43
N ASN A 342 1.19 -2.35 -14.28
CA ASN A 342 0.60 -1.03 -14.44
C ASN A 342 1.00 -0.09 -13.32
N ILE A 343 1.03 -0.55 -12.07
CA ILE A 343 1.61 0.24 -10.97
C ILE A 343 3.04 0.63 -11.29
N ALA A 344 3.89 -0.31 -11.71
CA ALA A 344 5.28 -0.03 -12.02
C ALA A 344 5.40 0.98 -13.17
N LYS A 345 4.69 0.79 -14.29
CA LYS A 345 4.72 1.72 -15.43
C LYS A 345 4.18 3.11 -15.11
N LEU A 346 3.01 3.19 -14.49
CA LEU A 346 2.39 4.45 -14.10
C LEU A 346 3.21 5.20 -13.04
N THR A 347 4.12 4.53 -12.34
CA THR A 347 5.02 5.21 -11.42
C THR A 347 6.41 5.44 -12.01
N GLY A 348 6.68 4.86 -13.17
CA GLY A 348 7.91 5.02 -13.92
C GLY A 348 9.03 4.10 -13.43
N ARG A 349 8.71 2.91 -12.92
CA ARG A 349 9.65 1.87 -12.46
C ARG A 349 9.88 0.82 -13.55
N GLU A 350 11.02 0.15 -13.47
CA GLU A 350 11.28 -1.00 -14.31
C GLU A 350 10.37 -2.16 -13.92
N TYR A 351 9.94 -2.97 -14.89
CA TYR A 351 9.09 -4.13 -14.62
C TYR A 351 9.47 -5.30 -15.54
N SER A 352 9.46 -6.48 -14.96
CA SER A 352 9.55 -7.76 -15.66
C SER A 352 8.59 -8.75 -15.02
N VAL A 353 7.90 -9.52 -15.86
CA VAL A 353 7.05 -10.64 -15.41
C VAL A 353 7.61 -11.94 -15.98
N LEU A 354 7.64 -12.99 -15.17
CA LEU A 354 7.95 -14.34 -15.62
C LEU A 354 6.82 -15.29 -15.23
N PRO A 355 6.31 -16.09 -16.18
CA PRO A 355 5.45 -17.20 -15.82
C PRO A 355 6.26 -18.26 -15.04
N ILE A 356 5.77 -18.68 -13.89
CA ILE A 356 6.41 -19.72 -13.07
C ILE A 356 5.45 -20.85 -12.67
N GLY A 357 5.95 -22.07 -12.59
CA GLY A 357 5.31 -23.16 -11.85
C GLY A 357 5.79 -23.21 -10.39
N ASP A 358 5.18 -24.07 -9.59
CA ASP A 358 5.69 -24.46 -8.28
C ASP A 358 5.98 -25.97 -8.27
N PRO A 359 7.23 -26.42 -8.03
CA PRO A 359 8.44 -25.61 -7.85
C PRO A 359 8.82 -24.79 -9.09
N VAL A 360 9.63 -23.74 -8.89
CA VAL A 360 10.18 -22.93 -9.98
C VAL A 360 11.19 -23.77 -10.76
N MET A 361 10.82 -24.24 -11.95
CA MET A 361 11.67 -25.09 -12.79
C MET A 361 12.71 -24.29 -13.59
N ASN A 362 12.39 -23.04 -13.91
CA ASN A 362 13.18 -22.14 -14.74
C ASN A 362 13.95 -21.09 -13.91
N ILE A 363 14.67 -21.54 -12.88
CA ILE A 363 15.47 -20.68 -12.00
C ILE A 363 16.40 -19.74 -12.80
N ASN A 364 17.05 -20.26 -13.84
CA ASN A 364 18.00 -19.47 -14.64
C ASN A 364 17.32 -18.27 -15.33
N ASP A 365 16.08 -18.42 -15.78
CA ASP A 365 15.34 -17.31 -16.42
C ASP A 365 14.99 -16.24 -15.39
N VAL A 366 14.54 -16.66 -14.21
CA VAL A 366 14.23 -15.74 -13.09
C VAL A 366 15.48 -14.98 -12.65
N VAL A 367 16.61 -15.67 -12.56
CA VAL A 367 17.91 -15.10 -12.23
C VAL A 367 18.34 -14.10 -13.30
N ALA A 368 18.29 -14.48 -14.58
CA ALA A 368 18.67 -13.62 -15.69
C ALA A 368 17.85 -12.33 -15.74
N GLN A 369 16.52 -12.44 -15.57
CA GLN A 369 15.66 -11.26 -15.54
C GLN A 369 15.89 -10.37 -14.31
N THR A 370 16.17 -10.98 -13.16
CA THR A 370 16.53 -10.21 -11.96
C THR A 370 17.82 -9.43 -12.17
N VAL A 371 18.86 -10.08 -12.70
CA VAL A 371 20.14 -9.43 -13.02
C VAL A 371 19.96 -8.29 -14.05
N ASN A 372 19.09 -8.50 -15.05
CA ASN A 372 18.75 -7.46 -16.03
C ASN A 372 18.08 -6.24 -15.37
N ILE A 373 17.07 -6.46 -14.51
CA ILE A 373 16.42 -5.37 -13.77
C ILE A 373 17.41 -4.65 -12.86
N VAL A 374 18.28 -5.37 -12.15
CA VAL A 374 19.34 -4.77 -11.32
C VAL A 374 20.24 -3.84 -12.14
N ALA A 375 20.67 -4.27 -13.34
CA ALA A 375 21.52 -3.45 -14.21
C ALA A 375 20.80 -2.15 -14.68
N LYS A 376 19.51 -2.26 -15.04
CA LYS A 376 18.70 -1.09 -15.41
C LYS A 376 18.53 -0.12 -14.24
N VAL A 377 18.25 -0.65 -13.05
CA VAL A 377 18.08 0.13 -11.83
C VAL A 377 19.37 0.88 -11.47
N LEU A 378 20.53 0.22 -11.56
CA LEU A 378 21.83 0.88 -11.35
C LEU A 378 22.07 2.03 -12.33
N THR A 379 21.78 1.80 -13.61
CA THR A 379 21.91 2.81 -14.67
C THR A 379 21.01 4.02 -14.39
N LYS A 380 19.74 3.76 -14.08
CA LYS A 380 18.74 4.80 -13.82
C LYS A 380 19.01 5.56 -12.53
N ARG A 381 19.50 4.87 -11.50
CA ARG A 381 19.92 5.49 -10.25
C ARG A 381 21.10 6.43 -10.47
N ALA A 382 22.11 6.02 -11.23
CA ALA A 382 23.24 6.88 -11.58
C ALA A 382 22.82 8.13 -12.36
N GLN A 383 21.84 8.01 -13.28
CA GLN A 383 21.28 9.16 -13.99
C GLN A 383 20.56 10.15 -13.07
N VAL A 384 19.87 9.65 -12.04
CA VAL A 384 19.15 10.47 -11.07
C VAL A 384 20.10 11.09 -10.03
N GLU A 385 21.07 10.34 -9.54
CA GLU A 385 22.03 10.79 -8.52
C GLU A 385 23.12 11.72 -9.13
N GLY A 386 23.53 11.48 -10.38
CA GLY A 386 24.54 12.28 -11.08
C GLY A 386 23.99 13.48 -11.86
N GLY A 387 22.69 13.75 -11.77
CA GLY A 387 21.99 14.82 -12.48
C GLY A 387 21.90 16.16 -11.73
N ASN A 388 22.73 16.38 -10.70
CA ASN A 388 22.85 17.66 -9.99
C ASN A 388 24.21 18.31 -10.21
#